data_AF-A0A7Z9PSU5-F1
#
_entry.id   AF-A0A7Z9PSU5-F1
#
_cell.length_a   1.000
_cell.length_b   1.000
_cell.length_c   1.000
_cell.angle_alpha   90.00
_cell.angle_beta   90.00
_cell.angle_gamma   90.00
#
_symmetry.space_group_name_H-M   'P 1'
#
loop_
_entity.id
_entity.type
_entity.pdbx_description
1 polymer ?
#
loop_
_entity_poly.entity_id
_entity_poly.type
_entity_poly.pdbx_seq_one_letter_code
_entity_poly.pdbx_strand_id
1 'polypeptide(L)'
;MKRALRQHLHLAVPNVLSNLTVPLAGLVDTVLLGHQETADPLSGVALAGAIFSFLYWGFAFLRMSTTGLTSNSVGADEEEETSALFFRSFLLGVGLGLLILLCRPII
;
A
#
# COMPACT_ATOMS: atom_id res chain seq x y z
N MET A 1 33.24 -10.15 1.19
CA MET A 1 32.27 -9.70 0.17
C MET A 1 31.17 -10.71 -0.18
N LYS A 2 31.45 -11.96 -0.55
CA LYS A 2 30.39 -12.92 -1.00
C LYS A 2 29.31 -13.29 0.05
N ARG A 3 29.59 -13.17 1.36
CA ARG A 3 28.61 -13.41 2.44
C ARG A 3 27.57 -12.29 2.60
N ALA A 4 27.97 -11.02 2.44
CA ALA A 4 27.07 -9.88 2.58
C ALA A 4 26.00 -9.82 1.47
N LEU A 5 26.36 -10.22 0.24
CA LEU A 5 25.42 -10.27 -0.89
C LEU A 5 24.31 -11.31 -0.67
N ARG A 6 24.64 -12.46 -0.06
CA ARG A 6 23.69 -13.55 0.19
C ARG A 6 22.68 -13.19 1.30
N GLN A 7 23.11 -12.42 2.30
CA GLN A 7 22.21 -11.86 3.32
C GLN A 7 21.30 -10.76 2.75
N HIS A 8 21.82 -9.88 1.90
CA HIS A 8 21.00 -8.87 1.23
C HIS A 8 19.97 -9.50 0.30
N LEU A 9 20.32 -10.56 -0.44
CA LEU A 9 19.38 -11.29 -1.28
C LEU A 9 18.23 -11.93 -0.48
N HIS A 10 18.49 -12.42 0.74
CA HIS A 10 17.44 -13.03 1.57
C HIS A 10 16.40 -12.00 2.05
N LEU A 11 16.79 -10.73 2.20
CA LEU A 11 15.88 -9.62 2.52
C LEU A 11 15.28 -8.97 1.27
N ALA A 12 16.04 -8.91 0.18
CA ALA A 12 15.60 -8.31 -1.07
C ALA A 12 14.54 -9.16 -1.78
N VAL A 13 14.65 -10.50 -1.76
CA VAL A 13 13.68 -11.42 -2.38
C VAL A 13 12.25 -11.20 -1.84
N PRO A 14 11.97 -11.26 -0.52
CA PRO A 14 10.63 -11.03 -0.01
C PRO A 14 10.16 -9.60 -0.24
N ASN A 15 11.05 -8.60 -0.20
CA ASN A 15 10.68 -7.21 -0.47
C ASN A 15 10.26 -7.00 -1.95
N VAL A 16 10.99 -7.60 -2.89
CA VAL A 16 10.65 -7.59 -4.32
C VAL A 16 9.35 -8.35 -4.56
N LEU A 17 9.15 -9.50 -3.91
CA LEU A 17 7.90 -10.27 -4.00
C LEU A 17 6.69 -9.46 -3.51
N SER A 18 6.81 -8.76 -2.37
CA SER A 18 5.76 -7.89 -1.83
C SER A 18 5.47 -6.70 -2.73
N ASN A 19 6.47 -6.15 -3.43
CA ASN A 19 6.25 -5.09 -4.40
C ASN A 19 5.62 -5.59 -5.71
N LEU A 20 5.72 -6.88 -6.02
CA LEU A 20 5.11 -7.49 -7.19
C LEU A 20 3.57 -7.59 -7.08
N THR A 21 3.02 -7.53 -5.86
CA THR A 21 1.57 -7.61 -5.62
C THR A 21 0.82 -6.45 -6.28
N VAL A 22 1.42 -5.26 -6.34
CA VAL A 22 0.81 -4.06 -6.93
C VAL A 22 0.56 -4.23 -8.45
N PRO A 23 1.58 -4.54 -9.28
CA PRO A 23 1.36 -4.76 -10.71
C PRO A 23 0.53 -6.01 -11.00
N LEU A 24 0.63 -7.08 -10.19
CA LEU A 24 -0.23 -8.26 -10.34
C LEU A 24 -1.71 -7.95 -10.10
N ALA A 25 -2.03 -7.16 -9.07
CA ALA A 25 -3.40 -6.72 -8.82
C ALA A 25 -3.94 -5.91 -10.02
N GLY A 26 -3.16 -4.97 -10.56
CA GLY A 26 -3.55 -4.22 -11.75
C GLY A 26 -3.73 -5.07 -13.01
N LEU A 27 -2.93 -6.13 -13.16
CA LEU A 27 -3.06 -7.07 -14.28
C LEU A 27 -4.34 -7.91 -14.15
N VAL A 28 -4.70 -8.34 -12.93
CA VAL A 28 -5.95 -9.04 -12.63
C VAL A 28 -7.16 -8.13 -12.91
N ASP A 29 -7.12 -6.87 -12.46
CA ASP A 29 -8.17 -5.88 -12.75
C ASP A 29 -8.35 -5.69 -14.26
N THR A 30 -7.24 -5.54 -15.00
CA THR A 30 -7.26 -5.37 -16.46
C THR A 30 -7.84 -6.59 -17.18
N VAL A 31 -7.51 -7.80 -16.73
CA VAL A 31 -8.04 -9.05 -17.32
C VAL A 31 -9.53 -9.22 -17.02
N LEU A 32 -9.95 -8.96 -15.78
CA LEU A 32 -11.37 -9.01 -15.38
C LEU A 32 -12.21 -8.01 -16.18
N LEU A 33 -11.67 -6.81 -16.40
CA LEU A 33 -12.33 -5.76 -17.18
C LEU A 33 -12.30 -6.03 -18.70
N GLY A 34 -11.21 -6.58 -19.22
CA GLY A 34 -11.03 -6.87 -20.64
C GLY A 34 -11.86 -8.05 -21.17
N HIS A 35 -12.42 -8.90 -20.31
CA HIS A 35 -13.24 -10.04 -20.71
C HIS A 35 -14.72 -9.68 -20.98
N GLN A 36 -15.17 -8.46 -20.65
CA GLN A 36 -16.54 -8.02 -20.91
C GLN A 36 -16.72 -7.59 -22.38
N GLU A 37 -17.61 -8.27 -23.12
CA GLU A 37 -17.79 -8.09 -24.57
C GLU A 37 -18.52 -6.79 -24.99
N THR A 38 -19.09 -6.05 -24.04
CA THR A 38 -19.75 -4.75 -24.27
C THR A 38 -18.92 -3.60 -23.68
N ALA A 39 -18.58 -2.60 -24.49
CA ALA A 39 -17.68 -1.49 -24.13
C ALA A 39 -18.26 -0.46 -23.14
N ASP A 40 -19.57 -0.44 -22.91
CA ASP A 40 -20.24 0.63 -22.14
C ASP A 40 -19.90 0.67 -20.63
N PRO A 41 -19.84 -0.45 -19.88
CA PRO A 41 -19.44 -0.43 -18.47
C PRO A 41 -17.92 -0.25 -18.27
N LEU A 42 -17.10 -0.45 -19.31
CA LEU A 42 -15.64 -0.48 -19.21
C LEU A 42 -15.03 0.89 -18.88
N SER A 43 -15.61 1.95 -19.45
CA SER A 43 -15.17 3.32 -19.22
C SER A 43 -15.40 3.80 -17.78
N GLY A 44 -16.53 3.42 -17.18
CA GLY A 44 -16.88 3.76 -15.80
C GLY A 44 -15.95 3.09 -14.78
N VAL A 45 -15.63 1.81 -14.98
CA VAL A 45 -14.70 1.10 -14.08
C VAL A 45 -13.26 1.55 -14.30
N ALA A 46 -12.85 1.83 -15.54
CA ALA A 46 -11.52 2.42 -15.80
C ALA A 46 -11.35 3.78 -15.11
N LEU A 47 -12.37 4.64 -15.16
CA LEU A 47 -12.37 5.93 -14.47
C LEU A 47 -12.37 5.76 -12.94
N ALA A 48 -13.21 4.87 -12.41
CA ALA A 48 -13.23 4.54 -10.99
C ALA A 48 -11.87 3.98 -10.51
N GLY A 49 -11.25 3.11 -11.31
CA GLY A 49 -9.92 2.55 -11.05
C GLY A 49 -8.83 3.62 -11.08
N ALA A 50 -8.90 4.58 -12.00
CA ALA A 50 -7.97 5.72 -12.06
C ALA A 50 -8.12 6.65 -10.83
N ILE A 51 -9.36 6.97 -10.45
CA ILE A 51 -9.65 7.79 -9.25
C ILE A 51 -9.19 7.05 -7.99
N PHE A 52 -9.50 5.75 -7.87
CA PHE A 52 -9.05 4.93 -6.75
C PHE A 52 -7.53 4.88 -6.68
N SER A 53 -6.84 4.68 -7.82
CA SER A 53 -5.38 4.67 -7.89
C SER A 53 -4.79 6.01 -7.46
N PHE A 54 -5.39 7.12 -7.90
CA PHE A 54 -4.97 8.46 -7.50
C PHE A 54 -5.14 8.68 -5.98
N LEU A 55 -6.29 8.32 -5.42
CA LEU A 55 -6.54 8.40 -3.98
C LEU A 55 -5.59 7.50 -3.19
N TYR A 56 -5.41 6.25 -3.62
CA TYR A 56 -4.50 5.30 -2.98
C TYR A 56 -3.06 5.80 -2.97
N TRP A 57 -2.57 6.34 -4.09
CA TRP A 57 -1.24 6.97 -4.17
C TRP A 57 -1.17 8.24 -3.32
N GLY A 58 -2.26 8.99 -3.25
CA GLY A 58 -2.45 10.13 -2.35
C GLY A 58 -2.33 9.78 -0.87
N PHE A 59 -2.60 8.53 -0.46
CA PHE A 59 -2.34 8.02 0.89
C PHE A 59 -0.98 7.33 1.05
N ALA A 60 -0.25 7.09 -0.05
CA ALA A 60 1.05 6.42 0.00
C ALA A 60 2.11 7.21 0.80
N PHE A 61 1.95 8.54 0.95
CA PHE A 61 2.81 9.34 1.83
C PHE A 61 2.72 8.90 3.29
N LEU A 62 1.55 8.41 3.75
CA LEU A 62 1.33 7.97 5.12
C LEU A 62 2.21 6.75 5.45
N ARG A 63 2.35 5.85 4.47
CA ARG A 63 3.27 4.71 4.52
C ARG A 63 4.73 5.16 4.58
N MET A 64 5.13 6.10 3.72
CA MET A 64 6.50 6.61 3.67
C MET A 64 6.87 7.39 4.95
N SER A 65 5.95 8.20 5.48
CA SER A 65 6.10 8.94 6.74
C SER A 65 6.24 8.00 7.95
N THR A 66 5.39 6.97 8.05
CA THR A 66 5.47 5.98 9.13
C THR A 66 6.77 5.17 9.06
N THR A 67 7.17 4.74 7.87
CA THR A 67 8.40 3.94 7.69
C THR A 67 9.64 4.77 8.02
N GLY A 68 9.68 6.05 7.65
CA GLY A 68 10.77 6.96 7.99
C GLY A 68 10.90 7.19 9.49
N LEU A 69 9.80 7.49 10.18
CA LEU A 69 9.79 7.68 11.64
C LEU A 69 10.19 6.39 12.39
N THR A 70 9.66 5.24 11.96
CA THR A 70 10.02 3.94 12.54
C THR A 70 11.50 3.60 12.32
N SER A 71 12.06 3.93 11.15
CA SER A 71 13.50 3.70 10.90
C SER A 71 14.41 4.54 11.78
N ASN A 72 13.96 5.75 12.16
CA ASN A 72 14.68 6.61 13.10
C ASN A 72 14.60 6.06 14.53
N SER A 73 13.42 5.65 15.02
CA SER A 73 13.28 5.10 16.38
C SER A 73 14.01 3.77 16.55
N VAL A 74 13.95 2.89 15.55
CA VAL A 74 14.70 1.63 15.54
C VAL A 74 16.22 1.86 15.51
N GLY A 75 16.68 2.91 14.83
CA GLY A 75 18.10 3.31 14.86
C GLY A 75 18.56 3.92 16.18
N ALA A 76 17.63 4.40 17.02
CA ALA A 76 17.90 5.01 18.31
C ALA A 76 17.78 4.04 19.51
N ASP A 77 17.43 2.76 19.27
CA ASP A 77 17.21 1.72 20.30
C ASP A 77 16.07 2.03 21.29
N GLU A 78 15.15 2.93 20.91
CA GLU A 78 13.98 3.30 21.72
C GLU A 78 12.78 2.39 21.38
N GLU A 79 12.75 1.20 22.00
CA GLU A 79 11.69 0.20 21.78
C GLU A 79 10.29 0.71 22.18
N GLU A 80 10.22 1.53 23.23
CA GLU A 80 8.95 2.11 23.72
C GLU A 80 8.35 3.10 22.69
N GLU A 81 9.19 3.93 22.07
CA GLU A 81 8.76 4.87 21.04
C GLU A 81 8.34 4.13 19.76
N THR A 82 9.05 3.06 19.39
CA THR A 82 8.73 2.23 18.23
C THR A 82 7.35 1.56 18.37
N SER A 83 7.01 1.05 19.55
CA SER A 83 5.68 0.47 19.84
C SER A 83 4.57 1.53 19.82
N ALA A 84 4.83 2.73 20.37
CA ALA A 84 3.90 3.84 20.33
C ALA A 84 3.63 4.34 18.89
N LEU A 85 4.68 4.41 18.05
CA LEU A 85 4.59 4.71 16.63
C LEU A 85 3.75 3.67 15.88
N PHE A 86 3.95 2.38 16.15
CA PHE A 86 3.14 1.32 15.57
C PHE A 86 1.65 1.50 15.89
N PHE A 87 1.31 1.71 17.17
CA PHE A 87 -0.09 1.89 17.59
C PHE A 87 -0.73 3.13 16.98
N ARG A 88 0.00 4.26 16.92
CA ARG A 88 -0.47 5.51 16.30
C ARG A 88 -0.73 5.33 14.81
N SER A 89 0.20 4.73 14.07
CA SER A 89 0.03 4.50 12.63
C SER A 89 -1.06 3.47 12.33
N PHE A 90 -1.22 2.46 13.19
CA PHE A 90 -2.32 1.51 13.09
C PHE A 90 -3.68 2.18 13.30
N LEU A 91 -3.83 2.98 14.37
CA LEU A 91 -5.04 3.77 14.64
C LEU A 91 -5.36 4.75 13.52
N LEU A 92 -4.36 5.43 12.96
CA LEU A 92 -4.55 6.33 11.82
C LEU A 92 -5.02 5.57 10.58
N GLY A 93 -4.40 4.42 10.26
CA GLY A 93 -4.81 3.60 9.11
C GLY A 93 -6.23 3.07 9.23
N VAL A 94 -6.57 2.50 10.40
CA VAL A 94 -7.93 2.00 10.69
C VAL A 94 -8.95 3.14 10.72
N GLY A 95 -8.61 4.27 11.33
CA GLY A 95 -9.47 5.45 11.41
C GLY A 95 -9.78 6.04 10.04
N LEU A 96 -8.77 6.19 9.17
CA LEU A 96 -8.97 6.65 7.78
C LEU A 96 -9.80 5.65 6.98
N GLY A 97 -9.54 4.35 7.12
CA GLY A 97 -10.33 3.30 6.45
C GLY A 97 -11.80 3.31 6.87
N LEU A 98 -12.07 3.43 8.16
CA LEU A 98 -13.43 3.58 8.70
C LEU A 98 -14.11 4.85 8.19
N LEU A 99 -13.38 5.97 8.16
CA LEU A 99 -13.91 7.25 7.69
C LEU A 99 -14.33 7.18 6.20
N ILE A 100 -13.51 6.54 5.35
CA ILE A 100 -13.86 6.28 3.96
C ILE A 100 -15.11 5.38 3.87
N LEU A 101 -15.20 4.33 4.69
CA LEU A 101 -16.35 3.44 4.72
C LEU A 101 -17.64 4.16 5.16
N LEU A 102 -17.53 5.07 6.13
CA LEU A 102 -18.61 5.93 6.62
C LEU A 102 -19.03 7.00 5.62
N CYS A 103 -18.13 7.45 4.75
CA CYS A 103 -18.45 8.35 3.63
C CYS A 103 -19.06 7.62 2.42
N ARG A 104 -19.01 6.28 2.37
CA ARG A 104 -19.64 5.48 1.30
C ARG A 104 -21.13 5.79 1.08
N PRO A 105 -21.99 5.98 2.10
CA PRO A 105 -23.39 6.39 1.88
C PRO A 105 -23.58 7.83 1.38
N ILE A 106 -22.53 8.65 1.34
CA ILE A 106 -22.56 10.06 0.90
C ILE A 106 -22.10 10.23 -0.56
N ILE A 107 -21.44 9.22 -1.14
CA ILE A 107 -20.94 9.18 -2.53
C ILE A 107 -21.81 8.20 -3.33
#